data_AF-A0A535UQH1-F1
#
_entry.id   AF-A0A535UQH1-F1
#
_cell.length_a   1.000
_cell.length_b   1.000
_cell.length_c   1.000
_cell.angle_alpha   90.00
_cell.angle_beta   90.00
_cell.angle_gamma   90.00
#
_symmetry.space_group_name_H-M   'P 1'
#
loop_
_entity.id
_entity.type
_entity.pdbx_description
1 polymer ?
#
loop_
_entity_poly.entity_id
_entity_poly.type
_entity_poly.pdbx_seq_one_letter_code
_entity_poly.pdbx_strand_id
1 'polypeptide(L)' 'MHELPEGFADTLARVIDPAQREAAAGIIEAATMLDDLGLRRFLQLFAARVRTSSEPVRADELRRFLQQAAL' A
#
# COMPACT_ATOMS: atom_id res chain seq x y z
N MET A 1 4.81 21.53 -5.05
CA MET A 1 3.97 20.38 -4.67
C MET A 1 3.52 19.71 -5.95
N HIS A 2 3.77 18.41 -6.12
CA HIS A 2 3.17 17.65 -7.22
C HIS A 2 1.74 17.32 -6.77
N GLU A 3 0.74 17.87 -7.45
CA GLU A 3 -0.65 17.48 -7.19
C GLU A 3 -0.81 16.00 -7.53
N LEU A 4 -1.58 15.28 -6.70
CA LEU A 4 -1.90 13.90 -7.00
C LEU A 4 -2.68 13.84 -8.32
N PRO A 5 -2.42 12.86 -9.19
CA PRO A 5 -3.17 12.70 -10.43
C PRO A 5 -4.67 12.63 -10.17
N GLU A 6 -5.46 13.20 -11.06
CA GLU A 6 -6.91 13.04 -11.04
C GLU A 6 -7.26 11.54 -11.05
N GLY A 7 -8.16 11.10 -10.17
CA GLY A 7 -8.52 9.69 -10.02
C GLY A 7 -7.46 8.82 -9.30
N PHE A 8 -6.49 9.43 -8.61
CA PHE A 8 -5.53 8.68 -7.78
C PHE A 8 -6.24 7.80 -6.74
N ALA A 9 -7.24 8.34 -6.04
CA ALA A 9 -8.01 7.59 -5.05
C ALA A 9 -8.77 6.41 -5.68
N ASP A 10 -9.40 6.62 -6.84
CA ASP A 10 -10.11 5.58 -7.58
C ASP A 10 -9.16 4.49 -8.08
N THR A 11 -7.99 4.88 -8.57
CA THR A 11 -6.94 3.96 -9.01
C THR A 11 -6.44 3.12 -7.84
N LEU A 12 -6.16 3.76 -6.70
CA LEU A 12 -5.73 3.06 -5.49
C LEU A 12 -6.82 2.09 -4.99
N ALA A 13 -8.09 2.50 -5.03
CA ALA A 13 -9.23 1.69 -4.60
C ALA A 13 -9.52 0.49 -5.52
N ARG A 14 -8.96 0.47 -6.75
CA ARG A 14 -8.99 -0.68 -7.68
C ARG A 14 -7.78 -1.60 -7.50
N VAL A 15 -6.66 -1.05 -7.04
CA VAL A 15 -5.43 -1.82 -6.75
C VAL A 15 -5.62 -2.68 -5.51
N ILE A 16 -6.41 -2.24 -4.54
CA ILE A 16 -6.73 -3.01 -3.33
C ILE A 16 -7.94 -3.92 -3.58
N ASP A 17 -7.89 -5.15 -3.05
CA ASP A 17 -9.04 -6.07 -3.04
C ASP A 17 -10.27 -5.38 -2.40
N PRO A 18 -11.38 -5.19 -3.14
CA PRO A 18 -12.58 -4.51 -2.64
C PRO A 18 -13.15 -5.14 -1.37
N ALA A 19 -13.03 -6.46 -1.21
CA ALA A 19 -13.52 -7.18 -0.03
C ALA A 19 -12.68 -6.91 1.24
N GLN A 20 -11.49 -6.33 1.08
CA GLN A 20 -10.53 -6.13 2.15
C GLN A 20 -10.18 -4.66 2.37
N ARG A 21 -10.98 -3.72 1.85
CA ARG A 21 -10.72 -2.27 1.91
C ARG A 21 -10.47 -1.76 3.32
N GLU A 22 -11.29 -2.13 4.30
CA GLU A 22 -11.11 -1.69 5.69
C GLU A 22 -9.81 -2.23 6.30
N ALA A 23 -9.53 -3.52 6.09
CA ALA A 23 -8.30 -4.14 6.57
C ALA A 23 -7.06 -3.49 5.94
N ALA A 24 -7.11 -3.19 4.64
CA ALA A 24 -6.04 -2.51 3.92
C ALA A 24 -5.82 -1.08 4.44
N ALA A 25 -6.90 -0.32 4.68
CA ALA A 25 -6.83 1.03 5.23
C ALA A 25 -6.11 1.04 6.59
N GLY A 26 -6.47 0.12 7.50
CA GLY A 26 -5.80 0.02 8.80
C GLY A 26 -4.31 -0.32 8.71
N ILE A 27 -3.90 -1.12 7.72
CA ILE A 27 -2.48 -1.45 7.51
C ILE A 27 -1.71 -0.26 6.94
N ILE A 28 -2.32 0.49 6.00
CA ILE A 28 -1.73 1.69 5.43
C ILE A 28 -1.57 2.75 6.52
N GLU A 29 -2.58 2.94 7.38
CA GLU A 29 -2.49 3.81 8.55
C GLU A 29 -1.35 3.39 9.48
N ALA A 30 -1.24 2.10 9.81
CA ALA A 30 -0.13 1.58 10.61
C ALA A 30 1.24 1.84 9.95
N ALA A 31 1.34 1.77 8.61
CA ALA A 31 2.58 2.08 7.90
C ALA A 31 3.00 3.56 8.05
N THR A 32 2.05 4.48 8.23
CA THR A 32 2.36 5.91 8.49
C THR A 32 2.99 6.16 9.85
N MET A 33 2.94 5.18 10.77
CA MET A 33 3.59 5.25 12.07
C MET A 33 5.06 4.78 12.04
N LEU A 34 5.54 4.27 10.91
CA LEU A 34 6.95 3.97 10.71
C LEU A 34 7.79 5.25 10.61
N ASP A 35 9.09 5.11 10.78
CA ASP A 35 10.04 6.17 10.41
C ASP A 35 10.06 6.37 8.88
N ASP A 36 10.68 7.47 8.42
CA ASP A 36 10.71 7.82 7.00
C ASP A 36 11.32 6.71 6.12
N LEU A 37 12.33 5.99 6.66
CA LEU A 37 12.97 4.89 5.96
C LEU A 37 12.02 3.69 5.83
N GLY A 38 11.35 3.31 6.92
CA GLY A 38 10.38 2.24 6.95
C GLY A 38 9.18 2.53 6.04
N LEU A 39 8.59 3.72 6.14
CA LEU A 39 7.49 4.13 5.28
C LEU A 39 7.89 4.12 3.80
N ARG A 40 9.09 4.63 3.47
CA ARG A 40 9.61 4.57 2.10
C ARG A 40 9.76 3.12 1.61
N ARG A 41 10.27 2.22 2.44
CA ARG A 41 10.45 0.81 2.10
C ARG A 41 9.10 0.11 1.88
N PHE A 42 8.12 0.39 2.72
CA PHE A 42 6.74 -0.09 2.55
C PHE A 42 6.17 0.32 1.19
N LEU A 43 6.26 1.60 0.84
CA LEU A 43 5.75 2.12 -0.44
C LEU A 43 6.49 1.52 -1.65
N GLN A 44 7.79 1.24 -1.52
CA GLN A 44 8.56 0.58 -2.58
C GLN A 44 8.10 -0.85 -2.83
N LEU A 45 7.86 -1.62 -1.76
CA LEU A 45 7.33 -3.00 -1.85
C LEU A 45 5.94 -3.01 -2.49
N PHE A 46 5.06 -2.12 -2.04
CA PHE A 46 3.73 -1.96 -2.60
C PHE A 46 3.79 -1.61 -4.09
N ALA A 47 4.57 -0.58 -4.48
CA ALA A 47 4.71 -0.18 -5.87
C ALA A 47 5.33 -1.28 -6.75
N ALA A 48 6.26 -2.08 -6.22
CA ALA A 48 6.80 -3.23 -6.92
C ALA A 48 5.70 -4.28 -7.17
N ARG A 49 4.88 -4.59 -6.17
CA ARG A 49 3.77 -5.55 -6.29
C ARG A 49 2.71 -5.12 -7.32
N VAL A 50 2.40 -3.82 -7.38
CA VAL A 50 1.45 -3.27 -8.37
C VAL A 50 1.99 -3.39 -9.79
N ARG A 51 3.32 -3.27 -9.99
CA ARG A 51 3.93 -3.40 -11.32
C ARG A 51 4.05 -4.85 -11.79
N THR A 52 4.16 -5.81 -10.88
CA THR A 52 4.45 -7.22 -11.21
C THR A 52 3.21 -8.09 -11.39
N SER A 53 2.03 -7.67 -10.91
CA SER A 53 0.79 -8.42 -11.06
C SER A 53 -0.42 -7.51 -11.17
N SER A 54 -1.32 -7.87 -12.08
CA SER A 54 -2.62 -7.21 -12.30
C SER A 54 -3.69 -7.65 -11.30
N GLU A 55 -3.39 -8.62 -10.42
CA GLU A 55 -4.32 -9.02 -9.37
C GLU A 55 -4.38 -7.99 -8.25
N PRO A 56 -5.58 -7.73 -7.68
CA PRO A 56 -5.74 -6.87 -6.52
C PRO A 56 -4.83 -7.29 -5.36
N VAL A 57 -4.22 -6.30 -4.70
CA VAL A 57 -3.39 -6.50 -3.53
C VAL A 57 -4.27 -6.83 -2.33
N ARG A 58 -3.95 -7.94 -1.66
CA ARG A 58 -4.69 -8.42 -0.48
C ARG A 58 -4.10 -7.85 0.81
N ALA A 59 -4.90 -7.82 1.88
CA ALA A 59 -4.44 -7.31 3.18
C ALA A 59 -3.25 -8.10 3.74
N ASP A 60 -3.18 -9.41 3.48
CA ASP A 60 -2.06 -10.23 3.93
C ASP A 60 -0.75 -9.88 3.23
N GLU A 61 -0.80 -9.41 1.98
CA GLU A 61 0.37 -8.89 1.27
C GLU A 61 0.84 -7.58 1.90
N LEU A 62 -0.10 -6.67 2.19
CA LEU A 62 0.20 -5.41 2.87
C LEU A 62 0.81 -5.64 4.26
N ARG A 63 0.31 -6.62 5.03
CA ARG A 63 0.89 -7.00 6.33
C ARG A 63 2.35 -7.46 6.18
N ARG A 64 2.65 -8.27 5.16
CA ARG A 64 4.03 -8.71 4.89
C ARG A 64 4.92 -7.53 4.52
N PHE A 65 4.43 -6.58 3.72
CA PHE A 65 5.19 -5.37 3.40
C PHE A 65 5.49 -4.55 4.64
N LEU A 66 4.49 -4.37 5.52
CA LEU A 66 4.65 -3.65 6.79
C LEU A 66 5.71 -4.31 7.68
N GLN A 67 5.65 -5.64 7.82
CA GLN A 67 6.64 -6.40 8.60
C GLN A 67 8.05 -6.26 8.03
N GLN A 68 8.21 -6.33 6.70
CA GLN A 68 9.51 -6.17 6.05
C GLN A 68 10.05 -4.73 6.11
N ALA A 69 9.16 -3.75 6.15
CA ALA A 69 9.50 -2.34 6.24
C ALA A 69 9.98 -1.93 7.64
N ALA A 70 9.52 -2.63 8.68
CA ALA A 70 9.90 -2.39 10.08
C ALA A 70 11.22 -3.07 10.50
N LEU A 71 11.90 -3.77 9.58
CA LEU A 71 13.21 -4.41 9.76
C LEU A 71 14.35 -3.49 9.30
#